data_AF-A0A5M9HBK2-F1
#
_entry.id   AF-A0A5M9HBK2-F1
#
_cell.length_a   1.000
_cell.length_b   1.000
_cell.length_c   1.000
_cell.angle_alpha   90.00
_cell.angle_beta   90.00
_cell.angle_gamma   90.00
#
_symmetry.space_group_name_H-M   'P 1'
#
loop_
_entity.id
_entity.type
_entity.pdbx_description
1 polymer ?
#
loop_
_entity_poly.entity_id
_entity_poly.type
_entity_poly.pdbx_seq_one_letter_code
_entity_poly.pdbx_strand_id
1 'polypeptide(L)'
;MSEQISPDLMMMGEHGIIVSALTYDPITQPVSPKPEKTDSGDDIAYWGDNNDDPQEIIKRVKADTELPPLLDWKGRVLQGREVIAVNLVYNEEKKDFDTERINDPEINDFLHHRSFKRYWREAAVDFVWFANVFPDMIKSNGLDKIAYLGVHSADWCRWNKQDKTGTTTKCYVSPSWPDAKPTDENCNTFDVVDPYNPMLLEKVKEKKSLKRFVYPISYPMPGNAYYQMAPWHPFVFSKWYEIKRLIERMKESLLKKILSAKWILTIPVNYWPAAYKDWEKKSPEERLEIKKKKVAEIEKSITGVDNTGKLILTEAGLDQNNKEIQGWKLERISDNIKDGEHLEDSHEASQHGMRALGTDPTLVGDGPGKTGAGGGSGSDKRIAFNIFVAILQPYREVLLEPLYFVAEFNGWTSRFPNLRFKILEVELETLDKGTTSKVTNPVTKSEGNGAN
;
A
#
# COMPACT_ATOMS: atom_id res chain seq x y z
N MET A 1 8.12 59.98 3.32
CA MET A 1 7.44 59.69 2.03
C MET A 1 8.31 58.70 1.29
N SER A 2 7.81 57.51 1.00
CA SER A 2 8.51 56.50 0.19
C SER A 2 8.14 56.72 -1.26
N GLU A 3 9.13 56.93 -2.12
CA GLU A 3 8.94 57.09 -3.57
C GLU A 3 9.45 55.80 -4.24
N GLN A 4 8.61 55.18 -5.07
CA GLN A 4 8.95 53.94 -5.79
C GLN A 4 9.71 54.31 -7.06
N ILE A 5 10.97 53.88 -7.17
CA ILE A 5 11.86 54.23 -8.29
C ILE A 5 11.76 53.21 -9.42
N SER A 6 11.53 51.93 -9.10
CA SER A 6 11.25 50.85 -10.03
C SER A 6 10.49 49.71 -9.31
N PRO A 7 10.05 48.64 -10.00
CA PRO A 7 9.36 47.51 -9.36
C PRO A 7 10.12 46.91 -8.16
N ASP A 8 11.46 46.99 -8.19
CA ASP A 8 12.35 46.31 -7.24
C ASP A 8 13.10 47.26 -6.29
N LEU A 9 12.78 48.56 -6.32
CA LEU A 9 13.49 49.61 -5.57
C LEU A 9 12.52 50.54 -4.83
N MET A 10 12.59 50.51 -3.50
CA MET A 10 11.96 51.50 -2.63
C MET A 10 13.02 52.30 -1.87
N MET A 11 12.88 53.64 -1.85
CA MET A 11 13.63 54.50 -0.93
C MET A 11 12.83 54.76 0.34
N MET A 12 13.46 54.49 1.50
CA MET A 12 12.93 54.87 2.81
C MET A 12 13.78 55.99 3.42
N GLY A 13 13.21 57.20 3.47
CA GLY A 13 13.68 58.30 4.32
C GLY A 13 15.03 58.95 3.94
N GLU A 14 15.34 60.09 4.58
CA GLU A 14 16.42 61.03 4.22
C GLU A 14 17.86 60.47 4.31
N HIS A 15 18.04 59.21 4.67
CA HIS A 15 19.33 58.51 4.64
C HIS A 15 19.18 57.27 3.78
N GLY A 16 19.48 57.44 2.48
CA GLY A 16 19.23 56.47 1.42
C GLY A 16 19.85 55.10 1.69
N ILE A 17 19.05 54.19 2.23
CA ILE A 17 19.29 52.76 2.19
C ILE A 17 18.51 52.24 0.99
N ILE A 18 19.22 51.85 -0.06
CA ILE A 18 18.68 51.11 -1.19
C ILE A 18 18.62 49.63 -0.76
N VAL A 19 17.41 49.14 -0.46
CA VAL A 19 17.19 47.71 -0.27
C VAL A 19 16.88 47.11 -1.64
N SER A 20 17.86 46.43 -2.23
CA SER A 20 17.63 45.52 -3.35
C SER A 20 16.98 44.26 -2.79
N ALA A 21 15.70 44.03 -3.09
CA ALA A 21 15.13 42.71 -2.97
C ALA A 21 15.75 41.87 -4.10
N LEU A 22 16.81 41.13 -3.80
CA LEU A 22 17.38 40.16 -4.74
C LEU A 22 16.33 39.10 -5.04
N THR A 23 15.58 39.26 -6.13
CA THR A 23 14.75 38.21 -6.72
C THR A 23 15.70 37.19 -7.36
N TYR A 24 15.83 36.01 -6.75
CA TYR A 24 16.63 34.89 -7.25
C TYR A 24 15.88 34.11 -8.35
N ASP A 25 15.24 34.83 -9.27
CA ASP A 25 14.46 34.20 -10.33
C ASP A 25 15.44 33.57 -11.33
N PRO A 26 15.27 32.28 -11.67
CA PRO A 26 16.16 31.66 -12.63
C PRO A 26 15.94 32.25 -14.01
N ILE A 27 17.06 32.53 -14.70
CA ILE A 27 17.11 33.15 -16.04
C ILE A 27 16.35 32.31 -17.08
N THR A 28 16.24 31.00 -16.85
CA THR A 28 15.52 30.05 -17.70
C THR A 28 14.71 29.07 -16.84
N GLN A 29 13.55 28.67 -17.35
CA GLN A 29 12.75 27.62 -16.72
C GLN A 29 13.46 26.26 -16.84
N PRO A 30 13.37 25.40 -15.82
CA PRO A 30 13.82 24.02 -15.96
C PRO A 30 13.04 23.32 -17.08
N VAL A 31 13.73 22.50 -17.88
CA VAL A 31 13.12 21.75 -18.97
C VAL A 31 13.37 20.26 -18.74
N SER A 32 12.30 19.48 -18.82
CA SER A 32 12.39 18.01 -18.77
C SER A 32 12.34 17.45 -20.19
N PRO A 33 13.17 16.44 -20.52
CA PRO A 33 13.11 15.80 -21.83
C PRO A 33 11.77 15.10 -22.00
N LYS A 34 11.18 15.22 -23.20
CA LYS A 34 9.93 14.53 -23.53
C LYS A 34 10.20 13.03 -23.61
N PRO A 35 9.41 12.16 -22.93
CA PRO A 35 9.52 10.72 -23.11
C PRO A 35 9.25 10.31 -24.56
N GLU A 36 10.08 9.42 -25.13
CA GLU A 36 9.87 8.89 -26.48
C GLU A 36 8.59 8.05 -26.54
N LYS A 37 7.78 8.31 -27.58
CA LYS A 37 6.54 7.59 -27.93
C LYS A 37 5.55 7.38 -26.77
N THR A 38 4.67 8.35 -26.57
CA THR A 38 3.37 8.08 -25.97
C THR A 38 2.41 7.67 -27.09
N ASP A 39 1.74 6.52 -26.93
CA ASP A 39 0.87 5.92 -27.96
C ASP A 39 -0.07 6.92 -28.62
N SER A 40 -0.19 6.83 -29.94
CA SER A 40 -1.05 7.68 -30.76
C SER A 40 -2.51 7.30 -30.54
N GLY A 41 -3.24 8.10 -29.75
CA GLY A 41 -4.68 7.94 -29.59
C GLY A 41 -5.31 9.00 -28.70
N ASP A 42 -4.87 9.07 -27.44
CA ASP A 42 -5.50 9.91 -26.41
C ASP A 42 -4.51 10.86 -25.71
N ASP A 43 -4.98 12.00 -25.20
CA ASP A 43 -4.19 13.03 -24.49
C ASP A 43 -3.75 12.61 -23.06
N ILE A 44 -3.85 11.31 -22.74
CA ILE A 44 -3.61 10.75 -21.40
C ILE A 44 -2.25 10.05 -21.34
N ALA A 45 -1.57 10.20 -20.20
CA ALA A 45 -0.43 9.37 -19.84
C ALA A 45 -0.91 8.12 -19.09
N TYR A 46 -0.47 6.94 -19.54
CA TYR A 46 -0.91 5.67 -18.99
C TYR A 46 -0.13 5.26 -17.75
N TRP A 47 -0.83 4.59 -16.83
CA TRP A 47 -0.18 3.80 -15.79
C TRP A 47 0.17 2.42 -16.35
N GLY A 48 1.46 2.19 -16.61
CA GLY A 48 1.92 0.99 -17.28
C GLY A 48 1.44 0.91 -18.74
N ASP A 49 1.74 -0.22 -19.37
CA ASP A 49 1.50 -0.41 -20.80
C ASP A 49 0.00 -0.43 -21.16
N ASN A 50 -0.85 -0.91 -20.24
CA ASN A 50 -2.29 -1.10 -20.46
C ASN A 50 -3.18 -0.08 -19.73
N ASN A 51 -2.59 0.95 -19.11
CA ASN A 51 -3.29 1.96 -18.31
C ASN A 51 -4.04 1.42 -17.07
N ASP A 52 -3.79 0.19 -16.65
CA ASP A 52 -4.54 -0.53 -15.61
C ASP A 52 -3.68 -0.99 -14.41
N ASP A 53 -2.41 -0.59 -14.34
CA ASP A 53 -1.50 -0.98 -13.26
C ASP A 53 -2.12 -0.79 -11.86
N PRO A 54 -2.76 0.36 -11.50
CA PRO A 54 -3.36 0.51 -10.18
C PRO A 54 -4.45 -0.53 -9.91
N GLN A 55 -5.29 -0.82 -10.90
CA GLN A 55 -6.38 -1.79 -10.81
C GLN A 55 -5.83 -3.22 -10.65
N GLU A 56 -4.79 -3.58 -11.41
CA GLU A 56 -4.15 -4.90 -11.32
C GLU A 56 -3.40 -5.08 -10.00
N ILE A 57 -2.70 -4.05 -9.51
CA ILE A 57 -2.05 -4.03 -8.19
C ILE A 57 -3.10 -4.26 -7.09
N ILE A 58 -4.21 -3.51 -7.11
CA ILE A 58 -5.30 -3.67 -6.13
C ILE A 58 -5.84 -5.10 -6.15
N LYS A 59 -6.07 -5.66 -7.34
CA LYS A 59 -6.61 -7.01 -7.51
C LYS A 59 -5.65 -8.08 -6.97
N ARG A 60 -4.35 -7.96 -7.25
CA ARG A 60 -3.33 -8.87 -6.74
C ARG A 60 -3.22 -8.78 -5.21
N VAL A 61 -3.09 -7.56 -4.68
CA VAL A 61 -2.99 -7.37 -3.23
C VAL A 61 -4.22 -7.90 -2.50
N LYS A 62 -5.44 -7.62 -2.98
CA LYS A 62 -6.68 -8.12 -2.36
C LYS A 62 -6.82 -9.64 -2.40
N ALA A 63 -6.12 -10.32 -3.31
CA ALA A 63 -6.08 -11.77 -3.38
C ALA A 63 -5.07 -12.41 -2.40
N ASP A 64 -4.18 -11.61 -1.80
CA ASP A 64 -3.16 -12.05 -0.84
C ASP A 64 -3.63 -11.76 0.59
N THR A 65 -3.31 -12.64 1.54
CA THR A 65 -3.72 -12.51 2.95
C THR A 65 -2.75 -11.70 3.81
N GLU A 66 -1.51 -11.52 3.37
CA GLU A 66 -0.45 -10.81 4.11
C GLU A 66 -0.26 -9.38 3.59
N LEU A 67 -0.33 -9.16 2.28
CA LEU A 67 -0.06 -7.84 1.70
C LEU A 67 -1.02 -6.73 2.20
N PRO A 68 -2.35 -6.91 2.22
CA PRO A 68 -3.26 -5.87 2.70
C PRO A 68 -3.01 -5.41 4.14
N PRO A 69 -2.89 -6.30 5.15
CA PRO A 69 -2.62 -5.86 6.52
C PRO A 69 -1.21 -5.25 6.69
N LEU A 70 -0.21 -5.69 5.93
CA LEU A 70 1.12 -5.08 5.95
C LEU A 70 1.11 -3.65 5.37
N LEU A 71 0.41 -3.43 4.26
CA LEU A 71 0.25 -2.10 3.67
C LEU A 71 -0.53 -1.17 4.61
N ASP A 72 -1.60 -1.65 5.24
CA ASP A 72 -2.33 -0.90 6.27
C ASP A 72 -1.42 -0.53 7.45
N TRP A 73 -0.64 -1.49 7.95
CA TRP A 73 0.31 -1.25 9.03
C TRP A 73 1.33 -0.16 8.66
N LYS A 74 1.95 -0.24 7.47
CA LYS A 74 2.87 0.79 6.97
C LYS A 74 2.20 2.16 6.87
N GLY A 75 0.97 2.21 6.34
CA GLY A 75 0.20 3.44 6.23
C GLY A 75 -0.03 4.10 7.59
N ARG A 76 -0.39 3.31 8.62
CA ARG A 76 -0.59 3.81 9.99
C ARG A 76 0.70 4.33 10.62
N VAL A 77 1.83 3.65 10.44
CA VAL A 77 3.12 4.11 10.99
C VAL A 77 3.62 5.37 10.28
N LEU A 78 3.42 5.46 8.95
CA LEU A 78 3.76 6.65 8.16
C LEU A 78 3.01 7.91 8.64
N GLN A 79 1.71 7.77 8.96
CA GLN A 79 0.88 8.85 9.47
C GLN A 79 1.39 9.44 10.79
N GLY A 80 2.02 8.62 11.65
CA GLY A 80 2.36 9.01 13.01
C GLY A 80 1.12 9.43 13.82
N ARG A 81 1.32 10.26 14.85
CA ARG A 81 0.23 10.69 15.73
C ARG A 81 -0.49 11.92 15.19
N GLU A 82 0.24 12.97 14.87
CA GLU A 82 -0.32 14.26 14.46
C GLU A 82 0.74 15.13 13.78
N VAL A 83 0.33 15.94 12.79
CA VAL A 83 1.18 16.97 12.20
C VAL A 83 1.04 18.26 12.99
N ILE A 84 2.16 18.86 13.37
CA ILE A 84 2.22 20.13 14.11
C ILE A 84 3.14 21.13 13.40
N ALA A 85 2.89 22.41 13.63
CA ALA A 85 3.79 23.48 13.21
C ALA A 85 4.77 23.84 14.33
N VAL A 86 6.04 23.92 13.99
CA VAL A 86 7.12 24.34 14.89
C VAL A 86 7.97 25.41 14.22
N ASN A 87 8.64 26.23 15.02
CA ASN A 87 9.66 27.16 14.58
C ASN A 87 11.03 26.60 14.97
N LEU A 88 11.99 26.60 14.04
CA LEU A 88 13.39 26.29 14.36
C LEU A 88 14.06 27.53 14.95
N VAL A 89 14.60 27.38 16.16
CA VAL A 89 15.31 28.44 16.88
C VAL A 89 16.71 27.93 17.22
N TYR A 90 17.74 28.64 16.75
CA TYR A 90 19.11 28.26 17.06
C TYR A 90 19.39 28.50 18.54
N ASN A 91 19.86 27.45 19.23
CA ASN A 91 20.28 27.50 20.61
C ASN A 91 21.81 27.60 20.67
N GLU A 92 22.30 28.77 21.07
CA GLU A 92 23.73 29.06 21.20
C GLU A 92 24.45 28.17 22.22
N GLU A 93 23.77 27.76 23.29
CA GLU A 93 24.34 26.92 24.36
C GLU A 93 24.56 25.49 23.88
N LYS A 94 23.59 24.94 23.15
CA LYS A 94 23.67 23.58 22.59
C LYS A 94 24.43 23.51 21.27
N LYS A 95 24.65 24.66 20.63
CA LYS A 95 25.15 24.76 19.25
C LYS A 95 24.31 23.92 18.27
N ASP A 96 23.00 23.92 18.47
CA ASP A 96 22.03 23.14 17.72
C ASP A 96 20.68 23.88 17.65
N PHE A 97 19.76 23.44 16.81
CA PHE A 97 18.42 24.00 16.70
C PHE A 97 17.45 23.35 17.70
N ASP A 98 16.89 24.17 18.59
CA ASP A 98 15.70 23.80 19.32
C ASP A 98 14.46 23.97 18.42
N THR A 99 13.40 23.23 18.75
CA THR A 99 12.09 23.45 18.16
C THR A 99 11.19 24.13 19.17
N GLU A 100 10.39 25.09 18.71
CA GLU A 100 9.34 25.70 19.52
C GLU A 100 8.00 25.50 18.84
N ARG A 101 6.96 25.12 19.59
CA ARG A 101 5.62 24.94 19.01
C ARG A 101 5.05 26.29 18.60
N ILE A 102 4.59 26.40 17.35
CA ILE A 102 3.87 27.59 16.89
C ILE A 102 2.44 27.52 17.43
N ASN A 103 2.05 28.52 18.22
CA ASN A 103 0.68 28.65 18.75
C ASN A 103 -0.09 29.75 18.01
N ASP A 104 -0.33 29.54 16.71
CA ASP A 104 -1.11 30.43 15.86
C ASP A 104 -2.51 29.83 15.61
N PRO A 105 -3.61 30.53 15.91
CA PRO A 105 -4.97 29.99 15.73
C PRO A 105 -5.26 29.55 14.30
N GLU A 106 -4.82 30.31 13.29
CA GLU A 106 -5.07 29.97 11.89
C GLU A 106 -4.37 28.67 11.47
N ILE A 107 -3.08 28.53 11.81
CA ILE A 107 -2.31 27.31 11.50
C ILE A 107 -2.90 26.12 12.27
N ASN A 108 -3.17 26.29 13.56
CA ASN A 108 -3.74 25.23 14.39
C ASN A 108 -5.12 24.81 13.89
N ASP A 109 -5.99 25.74 13.52
CA ASP A 109 -7.33 25.41 13.01
C ASP A 109 -7.22 24.64 11.70
N PHE A 110 -6.30 25.02 10.79
CA PHE A 110 -6.07 24.28 9.55
C PHE A 110 -5.60 22.84 9.79
N LEU A 111 -4.58 22.65 10.64
CA LEU A 111 -4.02 21.33 10.94
C LEU A 111 -5.00 20.44 11.73
N HIS A 112 -5.82 21.02 12.61
CA HIS A 112 -6.81 20.25 13.35
C HIS A 112 -8.11 20.03 12.56
N HIS A 113 -8.30 20.73 11.43
CA HIS A 113 -9.51 20.63 10.64
C HIS A 113 -9.75 19.20 10.13
N ARG A 114 -11.02 18.79 10.11
CA ARG A 114 -11.44 17.45 9.67
C ARG A 114 -10.98 17.10 8.25
N SER A 115 -10.87 18.09 7.36
CA SER A 115 -10.42 17.87 5.98
C SER A 115 -8.93 17.59 5.92
N PHE A 116 -8.09 18.37 6.61
CA PHE A 116 -6.65 18.14 6.64
C PHE A 116 -6.32 16.78 7.27
N LYS A 117 -6.98 16.43 8.39
CA LYS A 117 -6.83 15.09 8.99
C LYS A 117 -7.23 13.97 8.03
N ARG A 118 -8.18 14.22 7.13
CA ARG A 118 -8.58 13.25 6.10
C ARG A 118 -7.54 13.16 4.99
N TYR A 119 -7.09 14.30 4.47
CA TYR A 119 -5.97 14.39 3.54
C TYR A 119 -4.76 13.60 4.04
N TRP A 120 -4.32 13.85 5.27
CA TRP A 120 -3.13 13.20 5.82
C TRP A 120 -3.22 11.67 5.83
N ARG A 121 -4.40 11.12 6.19
CA ARG A 121 -4.62 9.67 6.20
C ARG A 121 -4.68 9.09 4.80
N GLU A 122 -5.47 9.70 3.91
CA GLU A 122 -5.68 9.21 2.55
C GLU A 122 -4.40 9.35 1.70
N ALA A 123 -3.68 10.47 1.84
CA ALA A 123 -2.39 10.69 1.20
C ALA A 123 -1.33 9.67 1.64
N ALA A 124 -1.27 9.34 2.94
CA ALA A 124 -0.36 8.32 3.43
C ALA A 124 -0.70 6.91 2.88
N VAL A 125 -2.00 6.59 2.74
CA VAL A 125 -2.43 5.33 2.14
C VAL A 125 -2.05 5.29 0.66
N ASP A 126 -2.39 6.31 -0.12
CA ASP A 126 -2.07 6.38 -1.55
C ASP A 126 -0.56 6.36 -1.79
N PHE A 127 0.22 7.02 -0.94
CA PHE A 127 1.69 6.99 -1.01
C PHE A 127 2.24 5.58 -0.77
N VAL A 128 1.77 4.88 0.27
CA VAL A 128 2.20 3.50 0.54
C VAL A 128 1.78 2.55 -0.59
N TRP A 129 0.59 2.75 -1.14
CA TRP A 129 0.06 1.88 -2.19
C TRP A 129 0.68 2.15 -3.55
N PHE A 130 0.94 3.39 -3.92
CA PHE A 130 1.26 3.77 -5.30
C PHE A 130 2.48 4.67 -5.45
N ALA A 131 3.05 5.20 -4.36
CA ALA A 131 4.13 6.20 -4.38
C ALA A 131 3.83 7.49 -5.18
N ASN A 132 2.57 7.69 -5.56
CA ASN A 132 2.06 8.88 -6.21
C ASN A 132 0.81 9.33 -5.44
N VAL A 133 0.69 10.62 -5.19
CA VAL A 133 -0.48 11.19 -4.50
C VAL A 133 -0.94 12.41 -5.30
N PHE A 134 -2.26 12.64 -5.29
CA PHE A 134 -2.91 13.70 -6.04
C PHE A 134 -3.59 14.71 -5.08
N PRO A 135 -2.82 15.48 -4.29
CA PRO A 135 -3.34 16.55 -3.44
C PRO A 135 -4.22 17.52 -4.23
N ASP A 136 -5.43 17.77 -3.73
CA ASP A 136 -6.41 18.69 -4.28
C ASP A 136 -6.51 19.94 -3.40
N MET A 137 -6.16 21.08 -3.96
CA MET A 137 -6.15 22.37 -3.26
C MET A 137 -7.26 23.27 -3.78
N ILE A 138 -7.97 23.93 -2.85
CA ILE A 138 -9.01 24.90 -3.20
C ILE A 138 -8.73 26.23 -2.49
N LYS A 139 -8.76 27.32 -3.26
CA LYS A 139 -8.62 28.68 -2.74
C LYS A 139 -9.86 29.11 -1.95
N SER A 140 -9.66 30.05 -1.03
CA SER A 140 -10.73 30.77 -0.33
C SER A 140 -11.61 31.53 -1.33
N ASN A 141 -12.81 31.94 -0.89
CA ASN A 141 -13.66 32.83 -1.70
C ASN A 141 -12.97 34.16 -2.05
N GLY A 142 -12.04 34.63 -1.19
CA GLY A 142 -11.21 35.81 -1.42
C GLY A 142 -10.03 35.59 -2.38
N LEU A 143 -9.74 34.33 -2.75
CA LEU A 143 -8.61 33.90 -3.59
C LEU A 143 -7.22 34.22 -3.02
N ASP A 144 -7.16 34.58 -1.73
CA ASP A 144 -6.00 35.04 -0.99
C ASP A 144 -5.39 33.96 -0.07
N LYS A 145 -6.12 32.86 0.17
CA LYS A 145 -5.67 31.72 0.96
C LYS A 145 -6.01 30.40 0.28
N ILE A 146 -5.25 29.35 0.54
CA ILE A 146 -5.68 27.96 0.37
C ILE A 146 -6.54 27.60 1.58
N ALA A 147 -7.82 27.35 1.33
CA ALA A 147 -8.81 27.06 2.37
C ALA A 147 -9.04 25.56 2.56
N TYR A 148 -8.64 24.74 1.60
CA TYR A 148 -8.83 23.30 1.62
C TYR A 148 -7.64 22.58 0.99
N LEU A 149 -7.23 21.51 1.66
CA LEU A 149 -6.31 20.50 1.17
C LEU A 149 -6.98 19.13 1.35
N GLY A 150 -7.20 18.45 0.23
CA GLY A 150 -7.75 17.09 0.13
C GLY A 150 -6.89 16.24 -0.79
N VAL A 151 -7.37 15.07 -1.18
CA VAL A 151 -6.67 14.18 -2.10
C VAL A 151 -7.68 13.45 -2.99
N HIS A 152 -7.31 13.24 -4.25
CA HIS A 152 -8.00 12.31 -5.12
C HIS A 152 -7.33 10.93 -5.03
N SER A 153 -8.14 9.87 -4.96
CA SER A 153 -7.63 8.50 -4.94
C SER A 153 -6.75 8.24 -6.17
N ALA A 154 -5.50 7.82 -5.92
CA ALA A 154 -4.48 7.66 -6.96
C ALA A 154 -4.91 6.70 -8.08
N ASP A 155 -5.64 5.63 -7.76
CA ASP A 155 -6.14 4.65 -8.73
C ASP A 155 -7.15 5.25 -9.73
N TRP A 156 -7.80 6.36 -9.36
CA TRP A 156 -8.75 7.09 -10.19
C TRP A 156 -8.12 8.21 -11.01
N CYS A 157 -6.82 8.49 -10.84
CA CYS A 157 -6.19 9.66 -11.44
C CYS A 157 -5.35 9.30 -12.68
N ARG A 158 -5.48 10.10 -13.74
CA ARG A 158 -4.64 10.06 -14.94
C ARG A 158 -4.12 11.44 -15.30
N TRP A 159 -2.84 11.56 -15.62
CA TRP A 159 -2.18 12.78 -16.04
C TRP A 159 -2.45 12.97 -17.53
N ASN A 160 -2.52 14.21 -17.98
CA ASN A 160 -2.36 14.45 -19.41
C ASN A 160 -0.91 14.22 -19.83
N LYS A 161 -0.70 13.98 -21.12
CA LYS A 161 0.64 13.94 -21.70
C LYS A 161 1.35 15.27 -21.48
N GLN A 162 2.64 15.18 -21.15
CA GLN A 162 3.50 16.35 -21.00
C GLN A 162 3.50 17.17 -22.29
N ASP A 163 3.46 18.49 -22.12
CA ASP A 163 3.57 19.42 -23.22
C ASP A 163 5.02 19.50 -23.78
N LYS A 164 5.29 20.50 -24.61
CA LYS A 164 6.63 20.69 -25.20
C LYS A 164 7.71 21.03 -24.16
N THR A 165 7.34 21.49 -22.97
CA THR A 165 8.29 21.83 -21.90
C THR A 165 8.49 20.68 -20.91
N GLY A 166 7.80 19.55 -21.11
CA GLY A 166 7.86 18.42 -20.20
C GLY A 166 6.92 18.58 -19.00
N THR A 167 5.95 19.49 -19.06
CA THR A 167 5.06 19.81 -17.94
C THR A 167 3.69 19.15 -18.12
N THR A 168 3.20 18.51 -17.06
CA THR A 168 1.82 18.01 -16.95
C THR A 168 0.93 19.16 -16.49
N THR A 169 -0.18 19.40 -17.19
CA THR A 169 -1.05 20.57 -16.96
C THR A 169 -2.46 20.22 -16.52
N LYS A 170 -2.87 18.96 -16.67
CA LYS A 170 -4.21 18.45 -16.38
C LYS A 170 -4.16 17.08 -15.71
N CYS A 171 -5.12 16.88 -14.81
CA CYS A 171 -5.42 15.61 -14.16
C CYS A 171 -6.86 15.23 -14.45
N TYR A 172 -7.07 14.00 -14.89
CA TYR A 172 -8.35 13.39 -15.16
C TYR A 172 -8.68 12.41 -14.03
N VAL A 173 -9.83 12.60 -13.38
CA VAL A 173 -10.25 11.79 -12.22
C VAL A 173 -11.54 11.05 -12.55
N SER A 174 -11.49 9.73 -12.59
CA SER A 174 -12.63 8.87 -12.91
C SER A 174 -12.54 7.52 -12.18
N PRO A 175 -13.65 7.01 -11.62
CA PRO A 175 -13.69 5.66 -11.05
C PRO A 175 -13.72 4.55 -12.12
N SER A 176 -13.87 4.91 -13.40
CA SER A 176 -14.05 3.96 -14.51
C SER A 176 -12.76 3.65 -15.28
N TRP A 177 -11.59 4.06 -14.79
CA TRP A 177 -10.32 3.63 -15.37
C TRP A 177 -10.15 2.10 -15.28
N PRO A 178 -9.54 1.44 -16.30
CA PRO A 178 -8.83 2.03 -17.45
C PRO A 178 -9.74 2.45 -18.63
N ASP A 179 -11.03 2.10 -18.61
CA ASP A 179 -11.95 2.26 -19.76
C ASP A 179 -12.48 3.69 -19.96
N ALA A 180 -12.25 4.57 -18.99
CA ALA A 180 -12.71 5.96 -19.03
C ALA A 180 -12.00 6.78 -20.13
N LYS A 181 -12.65 7.86 -20.55
CA LYS A 181 -12.08 8.89 -21.43
C LYS A 181 -12.16 10.27 -20.79
N PRO A 182 -11.29 11.22 -21.16
CA PRO A 182 -11.31 12.58 -20.61
C PRO A 182 -12.61 13.32 -20.90
N THR A 183 -13.30 12.93 -21.98
CA THR A 183 -14.56 13.52 -22.45
C THR A 183 -15.79 12.93 -21.78
N ASP A 184 -15.65 11.88 -20.98
CA ASP A 184 -16.79 11.24 -20.32
C ASP A 184 -17.38 12.17 -19.25
N GLU A 185 -18.71 12.17 -19.13
CA GLU A 185 -19.43 13.02 -18.16
C GLU A 185 -19.00 12.77 -16.70
N ASN A 186 -18.63 11.53 -16.39
CA ASN A 186 -18.17 11.12 -15.06
C ASN A 186 -16.67 11.38 -14.82
N CYS A 187 -15.95 11.90 -15.81
CA CYS A 187 -14.52 12.21 -15.71
C CYS A 187 -14.32 13.69 -15.37
N ASN A 188 -13.85 13.97 -14.15
CA ASN A 188 -13.53 15.34 -13.75
C ASN A 188 -12.15 15.73 -14.25
N THR A 189 -12.00 16.94 -14.75
CA THR A 189 -10.70 17.49 -15.18
C THR A 189 -10.27 18.60 -14.24
N PHE A 190 -9.05 18.51 -13.72
CA PHE A 190 -8.44 19.51 -12.84
C PHE A 190 -7.17 20.09 -13.47
N ASP A 191 -6.90 21.37 -13.22
CA ASP A 191 -5.61 21.98 -13.51
C ASP A 191 -4.54 21.40 -12.60
N VAL A 192 -3.33 21.19 -13.13
CA VAL A 192 -2.16 20.72 -12.38
C VAL A 192 -1.14 21.83 -12.31
N VAL A 193 -0.55 22.01 -11.14
CA VAL A 193 0.60 22.90 -10.97
C VAL A 193 1.91 22.15 -11.12
N ASP A 194 2.94 22.83 -11.60
CA ASP A 194 4.27 22.27 -11.74
C ASP A 194 5.12 22.58 -10.48
N PRO A 195 5.44 21.59 -9.63
CA PRO A 195 6.24 21.81 -8.43
C PRO A 195 7.70 22.16 -8.75
N TYR A 196 8.19 21.85 -9.95
CA TYR A 196 9.54 22.22 -10.39
C TYR A 196 9.64 23.67 -10.85
N ASN A 197 8.51 24.35 -10.99
CA ASN A 197 8.50 25.74 -11.43
C ASN A 197 8.84 26.67 -10.25
N PRO A 198 9.96 27.41 -10.31
CA PRO A 198 10.43 28.28 -9.22
C PRO A 198 9.48 29.45 -8.93
N MET A 199 8.69 29.87 -9.93
CA MET A 199 7.69 30.94 -9.81
C MET A 199 6.28 30.39 -9.54
N LEU A 200 6.17 29.18 -8.98
CA LEU A 200 4.89 28.52 -8.78
C LEU A 200 3.97 29.37 -7.89
N LEU A 201 4.49 29.89 -6.78
CA LEU A 201 3.73 30.67 -5.81
C LEU A 201 3.09 31.91 -6.44
N GLU A 202 3.88 32.70 -7.15
CA GLU A 202 3.47 33.92 -7.84
C GLU A 202 2.44 33.60 -8.92
N LYS A 203 2.71 32.61 -9.77
CA LYS A 203 1.78 32.22 -10.85
C LYS A 203 0.43 31.78 -10.29
N VAL A 204 0.41 31.04 -9.18
CA VAL A 204 -0.85 30.64 -8.55
C VAL A 204 -1.55 31.85 -7.92
N LYS A 205 -0.84 32.78 -7.28
CA LYS A 205 -1.43 34.01 -6.70
C LYS A 205 -2.02 34.93 -7.78
N GLU A 206 -1.31 35.14 -8.88
CA GLU A 206 -1.73 36.01 -9.99
C GLU A 206 -2.89 35.41 -10.80
N LYS A 207 -2.92 34.09 -10.98
CA LYS A 207 -3.95 33.40 -11.77
C LYS A 207 -5.26 33.27 -10.96
N LYS A 208 -6.04 34.35 -10.93
CA LYS A 208 -7.36 34.41 -10.24
C LYS A 208 -8.39 33.41 -10.78
N SER A 209 -8.26 32.97 -12.04
CA SER A 209 -9.13 31.93 -12.62
C SER A 209 -8.86 30.54 -12.06
N LEU A 210 -7.66 30.28 -11.55
CA LEU A 210 -7.26 29.02 -10.93
C LEU A 210 -7.79 28.96 -9.49
N LYS A 211 -9.02 28.46 -9.31
CA LYS A 211 -9.69 28.37 -8.00
C LYS A 211 -9.40 27.05 -7.27
N ARG A 212 -9.18 25.98 -8.04
CA ARG A 212 -8.92 24.61 -7.59
C ARG A 212 -7.87 23.98 -8.50
N PHE A 213 -6.94 23.23 -7.94
CA PHE A 213 -5.87 22.60 -8.70
C PHE A 213 -5.28 21.41 -7.94
N VAL A 214 -4.65 20.50 -8.70
CA VAL A 214 -3.89 19.38 -8.16
C VAL A 214 -2.42 19.78 -8.01
N TYR A 215 -1.85 19.54 -6.83
CA TYR A 215 -0.43 19.69 -6.54
C TYR A 215 0.22 18.31 -6.57
N PRO A 216 0.95 17.93 -7.63
CA PRO A 216 1.45 16.57 -7.79
C PRO A 216 2.60 16.30 -6.82
N ILE A 217 2.53 15.18 -6.08
CA ILE A 217 3.66 14.67 -5.29
C ILE A 217 3.90 13.20 -5.60
N SER A 218 5.17 12.82 -5.65
CA SER A 218 5.56 11.43 -5.87
C SER A 218 6.95 11.17 -5.30
N TYR A 219 7.25 9.92 -4.95
CA TYR A 219 8.60 9.57 -4.50
C TYR A 219 9.48 9.17 -5.69
N PRO A 220 10.65 9.79 -5.89
CA PRO A 220 11.43 9.59 -7.10
C PRO A 220 11.90 8.14 -7.26
N MET A 221 11.62 7.56 -8.43
CA MET A 221 12.07 6.23 -8.86
C MET A 221 12.68 6.34 -10.27
N PRO A 222 13.90 5.82 -10.51
CA PRO A 222 14.51 5.83 -11.83
C PRO A 222 13.63 5.15 -12.90
N GLY A 223 13.66 5.69 -14.12
CA GLY A 223 13.03 5.07 -15.30
C GLY A 223 11.56 5.44 -15.55
N ASN A 224 10.94 6.25 -14.69
CA ASN A 224 9.52 6.62 -14.82
C ASN A 224 9.33 8.10 -15.16
N ALA A 225 8.59 8.40 -16.23
CA ALA A 225 8.35 9.77 -16.68
C ALA A 225 7.10 10.43 -16.09
N TYR A 226 6.05 9.65 -15.80
CA TYR A 226 4.75 10.16 -15.34
C TYR A 226 4.35 9.66 -13.95
N TYR A 227 4.46 8.35 -13.73
CA TYR A 227 4.06 7.69 -12.49
C TYR A 227 5.22 6.95 -11.89
N GLN A 228 5.52 7.26 -10.64
CA GLN A 228 6.54 6.55 -9.90
C GLN A 228 6.03 5.15 -9.54
N MET A 229 6.92 4.17 -9.52
CA MET A 229 6.58 2.82 -9.07
C MET A 229 6.85 2.73 -7.56
N ALA A 230 5.89 2.19 -6.79
CA ALA A 230 6.17 1.97 -5.37
C ALA A 230 7.22 0.86 -5.23
N PRO A 231 8.18 0.96 -4.28
CA PRO A 231 9.30 0.01 -4.19
C PRO A 231 8.90 -1.47 -4.07
N TRP A 232 7.68 -1.74 -3.60
CA TRP A 232 7.15 -3.11 -3.44
C TRP A 232 6.37 -3.62 -4.65
N HIS A 233 5.96 -2.76 -5.61
CA HIS A 233 5.24 -3.20 -6.82
C HIS A 233 5.97 -4.32 -7.60
N PRO A 234 7.31 -4.28 -7.76
CA PRO A 234 8.02 -5.37 -8.43
C PRO A 234 7.76 -6.75 -7.83
N PHE A 235 7.45 -6.85 -6.53
CA PHE A 235 7.10 -8.13 -5.89
C PHE A 235 5.82 -8.73 -6.47
N VAL A 236 4.74 -7.95 -6.58
CA VAL A 236 3.44 -8.49 -7.07
C VAL A 236 3.46 -8.85 -8.55
N PHE A 237 4.42 -8.32 -9.32
CA PHE A 237 4.67 -8.71 -10.71
C PHE A 237 5.77 -9.78 -10.86
N SER A 238 6.41 -10.19 -9.76
CA SER A 238 7.49 -11.18 -9.78
C SER A 238 6.98 -12.62 -9.80
N LYS A 239 7.89 -13.54 -10.17
CA LYS A 239 7.65 -14.99 -10.06
C LYS A 239 7.49 -15.47 -8.61
N TRP A 240 8.04 -14.75 -7.63
CA TRP A 240 7.88 -15.10 -6.20
C TRP A 240 6.44 -14.96 -5.74
N TYR A 241 5.75 -13.91 -6.18
CA TYR A 241 4.34 -13.74 -5.90
C TYR A 241 3.49 -14.84 -6.59
N GLU A 242 3.85 -15.26 -7.81
CA GLU A 242 3.17 -16.39 -8.45
C GLU A 242 3.45 -17.72 -7.75
N ILE A 243 4.67 -17.96 -7.26
CA ILE A 243 5.01 -19.13 -6.44
C ILE A 243 4.12 -19.17 -5.18
N LYS A 244 3.98 -18.03 -4.48
CA LYS A 244 3.09 -17.92 -3.31
C LYS A 244 1.67 -18.38 -3.63
N ARG A 245 1.09 -17.88 -4.73
CA ARG A 245 -0.26 -18.25 -5.20
C ARG A 245 -0.38 -19.70 -5.64
N LEU A 246 0.67 -20.25 -6.27
CA LEU A 246 0.69 -21.65 -6.69
C LEU A 246 0.67 -22.60 -5.49
N ILE A 247 1.41 -22.27 -4.43
CA ILE A 247 1.41 -23.06 -3.19
C ILE A 247 0.02 -23.08 -2.56
N GLU A 248 -0.68 -21.95 -2.51
CA GLU A 248 -2.06 -21.87 -2.01
C GLU A 248 -3.01 -22.76 -2.82
N ARG A 249 -2.99 -22.63 -4.17
CA ARG A 249 -3.83 -23.45 -5.06
C ARG A 249 -3.51 -24.93 -4.96
N MET A 250 -2.23 -25.27 -4.82
CA MET A 250 -1.79 -26.66 -4.65
C MET A 250 -2.32 -27.22 -3.34
N LYS A 251 -2.20 -26.48 -2.22
CA LYS A 251 -2.76 -26.90 -0.92
C LYS A 251 -4.28 -27.01 -0.96
N GLU A 252 -4.98 -26.07 -1.58
CA GLU A 252 -6.43 -26.13 -1.77
C GLU A 252 -6.85 -27.38 -2.57
N SER A 253 -6.18 -27.62 -3.70
CA SER A 253 -6.42 -28.79 -4.56
C SER A 253 -6.14 -30.10 -3.82
N LEU A 254 -5.05 -30.13 -3.04
CA LEU A 254 -4.69 -31.27 -2.22
C LEU A 254 -5.75 -31.56 -1.15
N LEU A 255 -6.17 -30.54 -0.40
CA LEU A 255 -7.22 -30.68 0.62
C LEU A 255 -8.54 -31.15 0.00
N LYS A 256 -8.94 -30.61 -1.15
CA LYS A 256 -10.12 -31.08 -1.90
C LYS A 256 -9.99 -32.55 -2.30
N LYS A 257 -8.81 -32.99 -2.76
CA LYS A 257 -8.56 -34.40 -3.12
C LYS A 257 -8.65 -35.33 -1.91
N ILE A 258 -7.99 -34.99 -0.80
CA ILE A 258 -8.07 -35.73 0.48
C ILE A 258 -9.54 -35.89 0.95
N LEU A 259 -10.35 -34.85 0.75
CA LEU A 259 -11.77 -34.86 1.12
C LEU A 259 -12.65 -35.66 0.15
N SER A 260 -12.26 -35.84 -1.11
CA SER A 260 -13.11 -36.37 -2.19
C SER A 260 -13.14 -37.90 -2.33
N ALA A 261 -12.01 -38.59 -2.24
CA ALA A 261 -11.96 -40.04 -2.40
C ALA A 261 -10.89 -40.62 -1.48
N LYS A 262 -11.31 -41.29 -0.41
CA LYS A 262 -10.41 -41.89 0.57
C LYS A 262 -10.13 -43.37 0.29
N TRP A 263 -11.02 -44.03 -0.44
CA TRP A 263 -11.02 -45.47 -0.61
C TRP A 263 -11.28 -45.87 -2.05
N ILE A 264 -10.55 -46.87 -2.53
CA ILE A 264 -10.80 -47.62 -3.76
C ILE A 264 -11.46 -48.94 -3.35
N LEU A 265 -12.71 -49.11 -3.77
CA LEU A 265 -13.43 -50.38 -3.64
C LEU A 265 -13.32 -51.17 -4.94
N THR A 266 -12.60 -52.28 -4.90
CA THR A 266 -12.48 -53.23 -6.01
C THR A 266 -13.45 -54.39 -5.77
N ILE A 267 -14.45 -54.52 -6.65
CA ILE A 267 -15.41 -55.62 -6.65
C ILE A 267 -15.10 -56.53 -7.84
N PRO A 268 -14.88 -57.84 -7.62
CA PRO A 268 -14.64 -58.80 -8.69
C PRO A 268 -15.79 -58.84 -9.71
N VAL A 269 -15.48 -58.89 -11.01
CA VAL A 269 -16.51 -58.80 -12.07
C VAL A 269 -17.51 -59.95 -11.99
N ASN A 270 -17.05 -61.14 -11.59
CA ASN A 270 -17.86 -62.34 -11.38
C ASN A 270 -18.84 -62.23 -10.20
N TYR A 271 -18.68 -61.26 -9.29
CA TYR A 271 -19.64 -61.03 -8.21
C TYR A 271 -21.03 -60.66 -8.75
N TRP A 272 -21.11 -59.83 -9.79
CA TRP A 272 -22.41 -59.28 -10.22
C TRP A 272 -23.36 -60.34 -10.82
N PRO A 273 -22.92 -61.24 -11.71
CA PRO A 273 -23.75 -62.36 -12.17
C PRO A 273 -24.10 -63.36 -11.07
N ALA A 274 -23.21 -63.55 -10.09
CA ALA A 274 -23.45 -64.45 -8.97
C ALA A 274 -24.47 -63.88 -7.95
N ALA A 275 -24.39 -62.59 -7.66
CA ALA A 275 -25.28 -61.89 -6.73
C ALA A 275 -26.66 -61.59 -7.34
N TYR A 276 -26.74 -61.42 -8.67
CA TYR A 276 -27.97 -61.06 -9.38
C TYR A 276 -28.26 -62.05 -10.51
N LYS A 277 -29.21 -62.96 -10.31
CA LYS A 277 -29.54 -64.03 -11.27
C LYS A 277 -29.96 -63.53 -12.66
N ASP A 278 -30.52 -62.33 -12.77
CA ASP A 278 -30.90 -61.69 -14.04
C ASP A 278 -29.90 -60.63 -14.51
N TRP A 279 -28.66 -60.64 -14.02
CA TRP A 279 -27.64 -59.64 -14.37
C TRP A 279 -27.49 -59.45 -15.88
N GLU A 280 -27.43 -60.56 -16.62
CA GLU A 280 -27.26 -60.54 -18.08
C GLU A 280 -28.46 -59.94 -18.84
N LYS A 281 -29.65 -59.92 -18.23
CA LYS A 281 -30.87 -59.35 -18.83
C LYS A 281 -31.06 -57.87 -18.53
N LYS A 282 -30.26 -57.29 -17.62
CA LYS A 282 -30.36 -55.87 -17.23
C LYS A 282 -29.67 -54.97 -18.23
N SER A 283 -30.25 -53.80 -18.47
CA SER A 283 -29.65 -52.74 -19.29
C SER A 283 -28.38 -52.18 -18.63
N PRO A 284 -27.48 -51.53 -19.41
CA PRO A 284 -26.29 -50.87 -18.87
C PRO A 284 -26.60 -49.85 -17.76
N GLU A 285 -27.71 -49.12 -17.88
CA GLU A 285 -28.17 -48.11 -16.91
C GLU A 285 -28.61 -48.74 -15.59
N GLU A 286 -29.40 -49.82 -15.65
CA GLU A 286 -29.82 -50.56 -14.44
C GLU A 286 -28.63 -51.21 -13.72
N ARG A 287 -27.66 -51.76 -14.48
CA ARG A 287 -26.42 -52.31 -13.91
C ARG A 287 -25.62 -51.23 -13.19
N LEU A 288 -25.55 -50.01 -13.72
CA LEU A 288 -24.86 -48.88 -13.09
C LEU A 288 -25.54 -48.44 -11.80
N GLU A 289 -26.86 -48.37 -11.77
CA GLU A 289 -27.62 -48.01 -10.56
C GLU A 289 -27.46 -49.05 -9.45
N ILE A 290 -27.45 -50.35 -9.78
CA ILE A 290 -27.16 -51.42 -8.81
C ILE A 290 -25.74 -51.28 -8.25
N LYS A 291 -24.74 -50.98 -9.10
CA LYS A 291 -23.36 -50.74 -8.67
C LYS A 291 -23.27 -49.54 -7.72
N LYS A 292 -23.90 -48.41 -8.06
CA LYS A 292 -23.94 -47.22 -7.19
C LYS A 292 -24.59 -47.49 -5.83
N LYS A 293 -25.71 -48.21 -5.82
CA LYS A 293 -26.37 -48.61 -4.57
C LYS A 293 -25.47 -49.47 -3.69
N LYS A 294 -24.73 -50.41 -4.28
CA LYS A 294 -23.79 -51.25 -3.53
C LYS A 294 -22.61 -50.45 -2.97
N VAL A 295 -22.09 -49.48 -3.74
CA VAL A 295 -21.06 -48.55 -3.26
C VAL A 295 -21.58 -47.74 -2.06
N ALA A 296 -22.79 -47.17 -2.15
CA ALA A 296 -23.38 -46.39 -1.06
C ALA A 296 -23.66 -47.22 0.21
N GLU A 297 -24.05 -48.49 0.06
CA GLU A 297 -24.22 -49.42 1.18
C GLU A 297 -22.91 -49.63 1.95
N ILE A 298 -21.81 -49.85 1.22
CA ILE A 298 -20.49 -50.10 1.78
C ILE A 298 -19.92 -48.81 2.37
N GLU A 299 -20.09 -47.68 1.69
CA GLU A 299 -19.72 -46.38 2.21
C GLU A 299 -20.38 -46.12 3.57
N LYS A 300 -21.68 -46.40 3.71
CA LYS A 300 -22.39 -46.24 4.99
C LYS A 300 -21.87 -47.17 6.10
N SER A 301 -21.34 -48.34 5.78
CA SER A 301 -20.82 -49.28 6.79
C SER A 301 -19.42 -48.90 7.28
N ILE A 302 -18.64 -48.17 6.48
CA ILE A 302 -17.25 -47.78 6.79
C ILE A 302 -17.09 -46.29 7.14
N THR A 303 -18.09 -45.45 6.87
CA THR A 303 -18.08 -44.01 7.19
C THR A 303 -18.98 -43.69 8.39
N GLY A 304 -18.60 -42.67 9.18
CA GLY A 304 -19.31 -42.24 10.39
C GLY A 304 -18.48 -42.44 11.66
N VAL A 305 -18.69 -41.58 12.66
CA VAL A 305 -17.92 -41.57 13.92
C VAL A 305 -18.00 -42.93 14.62
N ASP A 306 -19.18 -43.54 14.66
CA ASP A 306 -19.46 -44.85 15.30
C ASP A 306 -18.92 -46.07 14.52
N ASN A 307 -18.49 -45.88 13.27
CA ASN A 307 -17.96 -46.95 12.41
C ASN A 307 -16.42 -46.93 12.33
N THR A 308 -15.78 -45.96 12.99
CA THR A 308 -14.32 -45.81 13.03
C THR A 308 -13.70 -46.98 13.79
N GLY A 309 -12.77 -47.72 13.16
CA GLY A 309 -12.04 -48.84 13.79
C GLY A 309 -12.69 -50.22 13.66
N LYS A 310 -13.78 -50.37 12.90
CA LYS A 310 -14.36 -51.69 12.59
C LYS A 310 -13.47 -52.49 11.63
N LEU A 311 -13.30 -53.78 11.90
CA LEU A 311 -12.58 -54.71 11.04
C LEU A 311 -13.46 -55.11 9.85
N ILE A 312 -12.88 -55.14 8.65
CA ILE A 312 -13.54 -55.60 7.42
C ILE A 312 -13.00 -56.98 7.09
N LEU A 313 -13.87 -57.98 7.02
CA LEU A 313 -13.54 -59.33 6.57
C LEU A 313 -13.56 -59.37 5.04
N THR A 314 -12.47 -59.84 4.44
CA THR A 314 -12.38 -60.13 3.01
C THR A 314 -11.88 -61.56 2.82
N GLU A 315 -12.58 -62.38 2.05
CA GLU A 315 -12.20 -63.74 1.72
C GLU A 315 -11.71 -63.79 0.26
N ALA A 316 -10.62 -64.53 0.02
CA ALA A 316 -10.08 -64.81 -1.31
C ALA A 316 -10.02 -66.32 -1.53
N GLY A 317 -10.28 -66.77 -2.76
CA GLY A 317 -10.27 -68.18 -3.15
C GLY A 317 -9.26 -68.46 -4.26
N LEU A 318 -8.95 -69.74 -4.50
CA LEU A 318 -8.13 -70.19 -5.62
C LEU A 318 -9.03 -70.67 -6.76
N ASP A 319 -8.63 -70.42 -8.00
CA ASP A 319 -9.28 -70.94 -9.20
C ASP A 319 -8.89 -72.41 -9.47
N GLN A 320 -9.49 -73.02 -10.49
CA GLN A 320 -9.24 -74.41 -10.88
C GLN A 320 -7.78 -74.68 -11.33
N ASN A 321 -6.99 -73.62 -11.54
CA ASN A 321 -5.58 -73.65 -11.93
C ASN A 321 -4.64 -73.19 -10.80
N ASN A 322 -5.12 -73.17 -9.55
CA ASN A 322 -4.37 -72.70 -8.38
C ASN A 322 -3.94 -71.22 -8.43
N LYS A 323 -4.60 -70.37 -9.23
CA LYS A 323 -4.38 -68.91 -9.21
C LYS A 323 -5.37 -68.22 -8.29
N GLU A 324 -4.93 -67.18 -7.60
CA GLU A 324 -5.81 -66.38 -6.74
C GLU A 324 -6.94 -65.73 -7.55
N ILE A 325 -8.18 -66.01 -7.15
CA ILE A 325 -9.34 -65.25 -7.57
C ILE A 325 -9.26 -63.92 -6.83
N GLN A 326 -9.26 -62.80 -7.57
CA GLN A 326 -9.31 -61.48 -6.95
C GLN A 326 -10.53 -61.41 -6.03
N GLY A 327 -10.28 -61.25 -4.73
CA GLY A 327 -11.30 -61.02 -3.72
C GLY A 327 -11.76 -59.56 -3.72
N TRP A 328 -12.69 -59.26 -2.82
CA TRP A 328 -13.04 -57.88 -2.53
C TRP A 328 -11.86 -57.17 -1.92
N LYS A 329 -11.50 -56.00 -2.45
CA LYS A 329 -10.37 -55.22 -1.95
C LYS A 329 -10.82 -53.79 -1.66
N LEU A 330 -10.64 -53.35 -0.43
CA LEU A 330 -10.82 -51.96 -0.04
C LEU A 330 -9.44 -51.39 0.26
N GLU A 331 -8.93 -50.54 -0.63
CA GLU A 331 -7.64 -49.90 -0.45
C GLU A 331 -7.84 -48.44 -0.11
N ARG A 332 -7.16 -47.95 0.92
CA ARG A 332 -7.06 -46.51 1.10
C ARG A 332 -6.22 -45.98 -0.07
N ILE A 333 -6.66 -44.90 -0.71
CA ILE A 333 -5.78 -44.17 -1.61
C ILE A 333 -4.59 -43.72 -0.76
N SER A 334 -3.39 -44.22 -1.07
CA SER A 334 -2.22 -43.90 -0.27
C SER A 334 -1.99 -42.39 -0.31
N ASP A 335 -2.20 -41.74 0.82
CA ASP A 335 -1.84 -40.34 1.02
C ASP A 335 -0.30 -40.29 1.12
N ASN A 336 0.41 -40.34 -0.02
CA ASN A 336 1.85 -40.04 -0.08
C ASN A 336 2.09 -38.53 0.09
N ILE A 337 1.33 -37.90 0.97
CA ILE A 337 1.42 -36.48 1.29
C ILE A 337 2.46 -36.39 2.39
N LYS A 338 3.64 -35.89 2.02
CA LYS A 338 4.66 -35.58 3.02
C LYS A 338 4.19 -34.36 3.79
N ASP A 339 3.94 -34.54 5.08
CA ASP A 339 3.64 -33.44 5.99
C ASP A 339 4.76 -32.39 5.91
N GLY A 340 4.39 -31.14 5.65
CA GLY A 340 5.32 -30.02 5.52
C GLY A 340 5.94 -29.77 4.14
N GLU A 341 5.53 -30.48 3.09
CA GLU A 341 5.98 -30.19 1.72
C GLU A 341 5.61 -28.75 1.32
N HIS A 342 6.59 -28.01 0.75
CA HIS A 342 6.46 -26.59 0.36
C HIS A 342 6.18 -25.59 1.49
N LEU A 343 6.38 -25.96 2.77
CA LEU A 343 6.35 -24.98 3.87
C LEU A 343 7.51 -23.98 3.76
N GLU A 344 8.71 -24.45 3.41
CA GLU A 344 9.90 -23.59 3.25
C GLU A 344 9.71 -22.61 2.07
N ASP A 345 9.23 -23.08 0.93
CA ASP A 345 8.91 -22.23 -0.23
C ASP A 345 7.84 -21.17 0.12
N SER A 346 6.84 -21.56 0.91
CA SER A 346 5.77 -20.65 1.37
C SER A 346 6.33 -19.57 2.29
N HIS A 347 7.25 -19.95 3.19
CA HIS A 347 7.92 -19.04 4.09
C HIS A 347 8.83 -18.08 3.32
N GLU A 348 9.66 -18.58 2.40
CA GLU A 348 10.55 -17.78 1.57
C GLU A 348 9.79 -16.76 0.70
N ALA A 349 8.67 -17.17 0.08
CA ALA A 349 7.83 -16.26 -0.69
C ALA A 349 7.23 -15.14 0.16
N SER A 350 6.86 -15.44 1.41
CA SER A 350 6.37 -14.45 2.38
C SER A 350 7.48 -13.47 2.80
N GLN A 351 8.69 -13.98 3.03
CA GLN A 351 9.88 -13.17 3.35
C GLN A 351 10.28 -12.24 2.20
N HIS A 352 10.15 -12.68 0.93
CA HIS A 352 10.33 -11.80 -0.23
C HIS A 352 9.32 -10.64 -0.22
N GLY A 353 8.05 -10.91 0.12
CA GLY A 353 7.03 -9.89 0.27
C GLY A 353 7.36 -8.88 1.39
N MET A 354 7.75 -9.37 2.56
CA MET A 354 8.15 -8.51 3.69
C MET A 354 9.37 -7.65 3.38
N ARG A 355 10.39 -8.22 2.73
CA ARG A 355 11.59 -7.48 2.28
C ARG A 355 11.24 -6.41 1.25
N ALA A 356 10.38 -6.71 0.27
CA ALA A 356 9.91 -5.75 -0.71
C ALA A 356 9.12 -4.60 -0.06
N LEU A 357 8.33 -4.91 0.96
CA LEU A 357 7.64 -3.93 1.79
C LEU A 357 8.56 -3.27 2.82
N GLY A 358 9.85 -3.61 2.93
CA GLY A 358 10.77 -3.07 3.92
C GLY A 358 10.26 -3.21 5.36
N THR A 359 9.51 -4.29 5.65
CA THR A 359 8.91 -4.53 6.96
C THR A 359 9.72 -5.56 7.74
N ASP A 360 10.10 -5.22 8.97
CA ASP A 360 10.89 -6.10 9.83
C ASP A 360 10.00 -7.22 10.40
N PRO A 361 10.36 -8.51 10.23
CA PRO A 361 9.62 -9.65 10.81
C PRO A 361 9.38 -9.53 12.32
N THR A 362 10.27 -8.85 13.05
CA THR A 362 10.15 -8.61 14.49
C THR A 362 8.91 -7.78 14.84
N LEU A 363 8.42 -6.95 13.91
CA LEU A 363 7.27 -6.07 14.10
C LEU A 363 5.94 -6.70 13.68
N VAL A 364 5.95 -7.51 12.62
CA VAL A 364 4.72 -8.03 11.98
C VAL A 364 4.56 -9.55 12.04
N GLY A 365 5.57 -10.25 12.57
CA GLY A 365 5.66 -11.71 12.58
C GLY A 365 6.43 -12.24 11.37
N ASP A 366 6.99 -13.43 11.54
CA ASP A 366 7.93 -14.05 10.60
C ASP A 366 7.26 -14.84 9.46
N GLY A 367 5.94 -14.69 9.31
CA GLY A 367 5.15 -15.40 8.30
C GLY A 367 4.93 -16.89 8.65
N PRO A 368 4.28 -17.65 7.75
CA PRO A 368 3.96 -19.05 7.97
C PRO A 368 5.21 -19.94 7.90
N GLY A 369 5.36 -20.91 8.81
CA GLY A 369 6.48 -21.85 8.83
C GLY A 369 6.75 -22.45 10.21
N LYS A 370 7.69 -23.42 10.31
CA LYS A 370 8.23 -23.88 11.59
C LYS A 370 9.35 -22.93 12.03
N THR A 371 9.01 -21.78 12.60
CA THR A 371 10.00 -20.91 13.23
C THR A 371 9.75 -20.82 14.74
N GLY A 372 10.68 -21.39 15.52
CA GLY A 372 10.63 -21.46 16.98
C GLY A 372 11.16 -20.22 17.69
N ALA A 373 11.47 -19.12 16.97
CA ALA A 373 12.21 -18.00 17.54
C ALA A 373 11.87 -16.61 16.95
N GLY A 374 10.84 -16.48 16.10
CA GLY A 374 10.56 -15.24 15.34
C GLY A 374 9.99 -14.04 16.14
N GLY A 375 10.01 -14.12 17.47
CA GLY A 375 9.41 -13.10 18.33
C GLY A 375 10.29 -11.89 18.61
N GLY A 376 11.62 -12.03 18.59
CA GLY A 376 12.55 -11.04 19.13
C GLY A 376 12.30 -10.72 20.62
N SER A 377 13.28 -10.16 21.31
CA SER A 377 13.04 -9.61 22.65
C SER A 377 12.18 -8.33 22.56
N GLY A 378 11.57 -7.90 23.67
CA GLY A 378 10.89 -6.59 23.72
C GLY A 378 11.83 -5.42 23.40
N SER A 379 13.13 -5.58 23.64
CA SER A 379 14.15 -4.61 23.25
C SER A 379 14.33 -4.53 21.73
N ASP A 380 14.36 -5.70 21.06
CA ASP A 380 14.52 -5.77 19.61
C ASP A 380 13.31 -5.16 18.90
N LYS A 381 12.09 -5.44 19.39
CA LYS A 381 10.85 -4.80 18.87
C LYS A 381 10.90 -3.28 18.97
N ARG A 382 11.37 -2.75 20.10
CA ARG A 382 11.49 -1.30 20.31
C ARG A 382 12.49 -0.68 19.34
N ILE A 383 13.69 -1.26 19.23
CA ILE A 383 14.74 -0.75 18.34
C ILE A 383 14.29 -0.83 16.88
N ALA A 384 13.72 -1.96 16.47
CA ALA A 384 13.20 -2.15 15.11
C ALA A 384 12.11 -1.10 14.78
N PHE A 385 11.19 -0.84 15.71
CA PHE A 385 10.16 0.19 15.52
C PHE A 385 10.77 1.59 15.39
N ASN A 386 11.70 1.97 16.28
CA ASN A 386 12.34 3.29 16.23
C ASN A 386 13.17 3.49 14.94
N ILE A 387 13.88 2.45 14.47
CA ILE A 387 14.59 2.49 13.18
C ILE A 387 13.59 2.68 12.04
N PHE A 388 12.51 1.89 12.02
CA PHE A 388 11.49 1.97 10.99
C PHE A 388 10.87 3.37 10.94
N VAL A 389 10.56 3.96 12.09
CA VAL A 389 10.03 5.32 12.18
C VAL A 389 11.03 6.37 11.68
N ALA A 390 12.32 6.25 12.05
CA ALA A 390 13.36 7.18 11.64
C ALA A 390 13.56 7.24 10.11
N ILE A 391 13.47 6.10 9.43
CA ILE A 391 13.65 6.03 7.97
C ILE A 391 12.44 6.56 7.18
N LEU A 392 11.29 6.82 7.82
CA LEU A 392 10.11 7.38 7.15
C LEU A 392 10.21 8.89 6.90
N GLN A 393 11.20 9.58 7.47
CA GLN A 393 11.31 11.03 7.36
C GLN A 393 11.29 11.52 5.90
N PRO A 394 12.07 10.95 4.96
CA PRO A 394 12.03 11.40 3.56
C PRO A 394 10.65 11.22 2.91
N TYR A 395 9.90 10.17 3.26
CA TYR A 395 8.54 9.96 2.74
C TYR A 395 7.56 10.99 3.29
N ARG A 396 7.73 11.38 4.55
CA ARG A 396 6.89 12.39 5.19
C ARG A 396 7.16 13.78 4.67
N GLU A 397 8.40 14.12 4.36
CA GLU A 397 8.71 15.41 3.71
C GLU A 397 7.97 15.54 2.37
N VAL A 398 7.93 14.48 1.55
CA VAL A 398 7.14 14.47 0.31
C VAL A 398 5.65 14.68 0.58
N LEU A 399 5.08 14.02 1.61
CA LEU A 399 3.67 14.19 1.98
C LEU A 399 3.34 15.57 2.57
N LEU A 400 4.34 16.25 3.16
CA LEU A 400 4.23 17.59 3.74
C LEU A 400 4.46 18.70 2.72
N GLU A 401 5.05 18.41 1.55
CA GLU A 401 5.30 19.39 0.48
C GLU A 401 4.05 20.22 0.11
N PRO A 402 2.85 19.63 -0.08
CA PRO A 402 1.63 20.40 -0.35
C PRO A 402 1.26 21.35 0.80
N LEU A 403 1.54 20.94 2.04
CA LEU A 403 1.29 21.77 3.23
C LEU A 403 2.31 22.90 3.35
N TYR A 404 3.56 22.70 2.95
CA TYR A 404 4.53 23.78 2.82
C TYR A 404 4.08 24.81 1.78
N PHE A 405 3.55 24.37 0.64
CA PHE A 405 2.96 25.28 -0.34
C PHE A 405 1.76 26.06 0.23
N VAL A 406 0.88 25.41 1.01
CA VAL A 406 -0.20 26.11 1.75
C VAL A 406 0.38 27.17 2.68
N ALA A 407 1.45 26.86 3.42
CA ALA A 407 2.09 27.79 4.34
C ALA A 407 2.65 29.03 3.63
N GLU A 408 3.27 28.86 2.47
CA GLU A 408 3.77 29.95 1.64
C GLU A 408 2.65 30.78 1.01
N PHE A 409 1.61 30.12 0.50
CA PHE A 409 0.46 30.80 -0.11
C PHE A 409 -0.29 31.64 0.91
N ASN A 410 -0.53 31.10 2.11
CA ASN A 410 -1.27 31.75 3.19
C ASN A 410 -0.41 32.76 3.99
N GLY A 411 0.87 32.94 3.64
CA GLY A 411 1.77 33.88 4.31
C GLY A 411 2.23 33.44 5.71
N TRP A 412 2.10 32.15 6.05
CA TRP A 412 2.57 31.61 7.32
C TRP A 412 4.09 31.66 7.43
N THR A 413 4.80 31.41 6.33
CA THR A 413 6.27 31.51 6.28
C THR A 413 6.76 32.96 6.41
N SER A 414 5.97 33.95 5.99
CA SER A 414 6.29 35.36 6.25
C SER A 414 6.14 35.73 7.73
N ARG A 415 5.17 35.12 8.44
CA ARG A 415 4.97 35.30 9.89
C ARG A 415 5.99 34.50 10.72
N PHE A 416 6.38 33.33 10.23
CA PHE A 416 7.30 32.41 10.87
C PHE A 416 8.36 31.92 9.85
N PRO A 417 9.46 32.67 9.65
CA PRO A 417 10.45 32.36 8.62
C PRO A 417 11.10 30.97 8.75
N ASN A 418 11.22 30.47 9.98
CA ASN A 418 11.79 29.15 10.28
C ASN A 418 10.72 28.09 10.56
N LEU A 419 9.50 28.28 10.03
CA LEU A 419 8.41 27.31 10.17
C LEU A 419 8.82 25.97 9.56
N ARG A 420 8.57 24.89 10.31
CA ARG A 420 8.65 23.51 9.87
C ARG A 420 7.42 22.76 10.32
N PHE A 421 7.00 21.78 9.53
CA PHE A 421 6.01 20.82 9.97
C PHE A 421 6.71 19.59 10.51
N LYS A 422 6.29 19.13 11.69
CA LYS A 422 6.79 17.91 12.31
C LYS A 422 5.63 16.97 12.60
N ILE A 423 5.91 15.67 12.53
CA ILE A 423 4.97 14.65 12.94
C ILE A 423 5.32 14.25 14.36
N LEU A 424 4.33 14.34 15.25
CA LEU A 424 4.42 13.80 16.59
C LEU A 424 4.38 12.28 16.51
N GLU A 425 5.24 11.66 17.30
CA GLU A 425 5.43 10.22 17.32
C GLU A 425 5.38 9.71 18.73
N VAL A 426 5.18 8.40 18.86
CA VAL A 426 5.34 7.69 20.11
C VAL A 426 6.68 6.98 20.03
N GLU A 427 7.68 7.52 20.71
CA GLU A 427 8.97 6.87 20.92
C GLU A 427 8.82 5.86 22.05
N LEU A 428 9.14 4.60 21.76
CA LEU A 428 9.16 3.54 22.77
C LEU A 428 10.49 3.62 23.53
N GLU A 429 10.45 3.59 24.86
CA GLU A 429 11.63 3.71 25.74
C GLU A 429 11.85 2.45 26.60
N THR A 430 13.01 2.38 27.28
CA THR A 430 13.29 1.32 28.27
C THR A 430 12.59 1.62 29.60
N LEU A 431 12.22 0.57 30.34
CA LEU A 431 11.56 0.68 31.64
C LEU A 431 12.40 1.44 32.68
N ASP A 432 13.72 1.44 32.53
CA ASP A 432 14.65 2.14 33.43
C ASP A 432 14.45 3.67 33.44
N LYS A 433 13.81 4.24 32.40
CA LYS A 433 13.47 5.67 32.32
C LYS A 433 12.13 6.04 32.98
N GLY A 434 11.42 5.07 33.58
CA GLY A 434 10.21 5.32 34.37
C GLY A 434 8.93 5.62 33.57
N THR A 435 8.98 5.64 32.23
CA THR A 435 7.79 5.71 31.36
C THR A 435 7.92 4.72 30.19
N THR A 436 6.82 4.07 29.81
CA THR A 436 6.83 3.02 28.77
C THR A 436 6.91 3.56 27.34
N SER A 437 6.58 4.84 27.15
CA SER A 437 6.69 5.54 25.88
C SER A 437 6.70 7.06 26.11
N LYS A 438 7.38 7.79 25.23
CA LYS A 438 7.42 9.25 25.22
C LYS A 438 6.83 9.74 23.90
N VAL A 439 5.94 10.72 23.97
CA VAL A 439 5.55 11.47 22.77
C VAL A 439 6.71 12.38 22.42
N THR A 440 7.16 12.43 21.17
CA THR A 440 8.21 13.36 20.72
C THR A 440 7.74 14.80 20.90
N ASN A 441 7.85 15.32 22.13
CA ASN A 441 7.39 16.65 22.47
C ASN A 441 8.41 17.65 21.91
N PRO A 442 8.01 18.55 21.01
CA PRO A 442 8.88 19.58 20.46
C PRO A 442 9.10 20.73 21.47
N VAL A 443 8.71 20.57 22.75
CA VAL A 443 8.85 21.63 23.76
C VAL A 443 10.01 21.25 24.65
N THR A 444 11.19 21.81 24.37
CA THR A 444 12.22 21.99 25.38
C THR A 444 11.66 23.01 26.38
N LYS A 445 11.23 22.54 27.56
CA LYS A 445 11.01 23.46 28.68
C LYS A 445 12.36 24.10 28.97
N SER A 446 12.49 25.41 28.79
CA SER A 446 13.55 26.15 29.46
C SER A 446 13.36 25.91 30.95
N GLU A 447 14.25 25.15 31.57
CA GLU A 447 14.30 25.06 33.03
C GLU A 447 14.61 26.48 33.52
N GLY A 448 13.58 27.18 34.00
CA GLY A 448 13.76 28.44 34.68
C GLY A 448 14.60 28.18 35.92
N ASN A 449 15.79 28.79 35.97
CA ASN A 449 16.58 28.90 37.18
C ASN A 449 15.70 29.50 38.29
N GLY A 450 15.18 28.63 39.16
CA GLY A 450 14.63 29.01 40.44
C GLY A 450 15.77 29.45 41.33
N ALA A 451 16.10 30.74 41.28
CA ALA A 451 16.83 31.37 42.37
C ALA A 451 15.85 31.60 43.52
N ASN A 452 16.03 30.81 44.59
CA ASN A 452 15.84 31.25 45.97
C ASN A 452 17.15 31.04 46.69
#